data_AF-A0A2W1MW64-F1
#
_entry.id   AF-A0A2W1MW64-F1
#
_cell.length_a   1.000
_cell.length_b   1.000
_cell.length_c   1.000
_cell.angle_alpha   90.00
_cell.angle_beta   90.00
_cell.angle_gamma   90.00
#
_symmetry.space_group_name_H-M   'P 1'
#
loop_
_entity.id
_entity.type
_entity.pdbx_description
1 polymer ?
#
loop_
_entity_poly.entity_id
_entity_poly.type
_entity_poly.pdbx_seq_one_letter_code
_entity_poly.pdbx_strand_id
1 'polypeptide(L)'
;MPNFIQALCTIKMIDIYTYELNGQPNLIENRIRNAMSKRHSVLDLQSAKKHLYLNSEGKSFLGNESDNKLYGTRLRGMPLNLMPKLIFKLSKEFEYKQIKIRLSILSFLIVVMLTGMILHSVYSYIQDTVLIFDYKVISILLLAYIMLIILEINITKKLIFKVVNDK
;
A
#
# COMPACT_ATOMS: atom_id res chain seq x y z
N MET A 1 -25.48 5.46 13.26
CA MET A 1 -24.41 6.34 12.77
C MET A 1 -23.39 5.48 12.03
N PRO A 2 -23.16 5.65 10.72
CA PRO A 2 -22.03 4.98 10.08
C PRO A 2 -20.75 5.50 10.73
N ASN A 3 -19.94 4.58 11.24
CA ASN A 3 -18.69 4.91 11.93
C ASN A 3 -17.83 5.77 10.99
N PHE A 4 -17.31 6.90 11.48
CA PHE A 4 -16.38 7.77 10.74
C PHE A 4 -15.19 6.98 10.12
N ILE A 5 -14.81 5.88 10.76
CA ILE A 5 -13.81 4.90 10.28
C ILE A 5 -14.27 4.19 8.99
N GLN A 6 -15.54 3.85 8.89
CA GLN A 6 -16.14 3.24 7.69
C GLN A 6 -16.17 4.24 6.53
N ALA A 7 -16.48 5.52 6.82
CA ALA A 7 -16.43 6.60 5.85
C ALA A 7 -15.01 6.86 5.30
N LEU A 8 -14.00 6.85 6.19
CA LEU A 8 -12.57 6.91 5.80
C LEU A 8 -12.14 5.70 4.96
N CYS A 9 -12.67 4.50 5.25
CA CYS A 9 -12.41 3.30 4.47
C CYS A 9 -13.09 3.30 3.08
N THR A 10 -14.18 4.07 2.90
CA THR A 10 -14.86 4.26 1.61
C THR A 10 -14.26 5.36 0.73
N ILE A 11 -13.28 6.13 1.23
CA ILE A 11 -12.55 7.07 0.37
C ILE A 11 -11.87 6.26 -0.72
N LYS A 12 -12.27 6.54 -1.97
CA LYS A 12 -11.70 5.93 -3.17
C LYS A 12 -10.28 6.46 -3.33
N MET A 13 -9.33 5.82 -2.66
CA MET A 13 -7.93 6.19 -2.74
C MET A 13 -7.42 6.01 -4.18
N ILE A 14 -6.59 6.96 -4.60
CA ILE A 14 -6.03 7.02 -5.95
C ILE A 14 -5.08 5.84 -6.15
N ASP A 15 -5.26 5.14 -7.26
CA ASP A 15 -4.30 4.13 -7.72
C ASP A 15 -3.03 4.87 -8.16
N ILE A 16 -1.91 4.63 -7.48
CA ILE A 16 -0.63 5.31 -7.74
C ILE A 16 0.22 4.60 -8.79
N TYR A 17 -0.08 3.33 -9.07
CA TYR A 17 0.62 2.54 -10.07
C TYR A 17 -0.28 1.46 -10.64
N THR A 18 -0.26 1.29 -11.95
CA THR A 18 -0.97 0.22 -12.66
C THR A 18 -0.02 -0.48 -13.62
N TYR A 19 -0.06 -1.81 -13.67
CA TYR A 19 0.69 -2.57 -14.66
C TYR A 19 -0.04 -3.87 -15.02
N GLU A 20 0.32 -4.41 -16.19
CA GLU A 20 -0.25 -5.63 -16.73
C GLU A 20 0.67 -6.83 -16.51
N LEU A 21 0.04 -7.97 -16.25
CA LEU A 21 0.67 -9.28 -16.14
C LEU A 21 0.45 -10.06 -17.43
N ASN A 22 1.51 -10.72 -17.89
CA ASN A 22 1.45 -11.66 -19.00
C ASN A 22 1.22 -13.08 -18.45
N GLY A 23 0.23 -13.79 -18.99
CA GLY A 23 -0.05 -15.17 -18.62
C GLY A 23 -1.54 -15.55 -18.74
N GLN A 24 -1.85 -16.81 -18.42
CA GLN A 24 -3.22 -17.29 -18.39
C GLN A 24 -3.94 -16.78 -17.12
N PRO A 25 -5.12 -16.13 -17.24
CA PRO A 25 -5.89 -15.57 -16.13
C PRO A 25 -6.05 -16.49 -14.92
N ASN A 26 -6.52 -17.72 -15.16
CA ASN A 26 -6.79 -18.71 -14.10
C ASN A 26 -5.53 -19.11 -13.34
N LEU A 27 -4.40 -19.16 -14.04
CA LEU A 27 -3.11 -19.54 -13.48
C LEU A 27 -2.52 -18.41 -12.64
N ILE A 28 -2.63 -17.17 -13.12
CA ILE A 28 -2.29 -15.95 -12.36
C ILE A 28 -3.11 -15.89 -11.07
N GLU A 29 -4.43 -16.04 -11.20
CA GLU A 29 -5.35 -16.03 -10.06
C GLU A 29 -4.97 -17.09 -9.01
N ASN A 30 -4.78 -18.33 -9.43
CA ASN A 30 -4.44 -19.43 -8.53
C ASN A 30 -3.09 -19.22 -7.84
N ARG A 31 -2.06 -18.79 -8.57
CA ARG A 31 -0.73 -18.52 -8.00
C ARG A 31 -0.77 -17.40 -6.96
N ILE A 32 -1.49 -16.32 -7.26
CA ILE A 32 -1.64 -15.20 -6.32
C ILE A 32 -2.47 -15.62 -5.09
N ARG A 33 -3.58 -16.36 -5.27
CA ARG A 33 -4.36 -16.93 -4.15
C ARG A 33 -3.51 -17.84 -3.27
N ASN A 34 -2.65 -18.66 -3.86
CA ASN A 34 -1.75 -19.56 -3.13
C ASN A 34 -0.67 -18.80 -2.36
N ALA A 35 -0.21 -17.66 -2.86
CA ALA A 35 0.73 -16.78 -2.14
C ALA A 35 0.07 -15.91 -1.05
N MET A 36 -1.27 -15.91 -0.98
CA MET A 36 -2.04 -15.14 0.00
C MET A 36 -2.45 -15.96 1.22
N SER A 37 -2.38 -15.31 2.39
CA SER A 37 -3.09 -15.73 3.61
C SER A 37 -4.46 -15.04 3.64
N LYS A 38 -5.55 -15.79 3.50
CA LYS A 38 -6.91 -15.24 3.47
C LYS A 38 -7.30 -14.64 4.82
N ARG A 39 -7.87 -13.43 4.81
CA ARG A 39 -8.45 -12.77 5.99
C ARG A 39 -9.77 -12.08 5.63
N HIS A 40 -10.72 -12.13 6.55
CA HIS A 40 -12.04 -11.50 6.41
C HIS A 40 -12.09 -10.02 6.83
N SER A 41 -10.95 -9.39 7.14
CA SER A 41 -10.89 -8.02 7.67
C SER A 41 -10.18 -7.05 6.72
N VAL A 42 -10.52 -5.76 6.84
CA VAL A 42 -10.03 -4.67 5.98
C VAL A 42 -8.51 -4.57 6.05
N LEU A 43 -7.84 -4.66 4.90
CA LEU A 43 -6.37 -4.67 4.82
C LEU A 43 -5.73 -3.41 5.39
N ASP A 44 -6.40 -2.25 5.33
CA ASP A 44 -5.89 -0.99 5.89
C ASP A 44 -5.63 -1.07 7.41
N LEU A 45 -6.46 -1.79 8.16
CA LEU A 45 -6.42 -1.85 9.64
C LEU A 45 -5.55 -2.99 10.20
N GLN A 46 -5.05 -3.90 9.36
CA GLN A 46 -4.25 -5.02 9.85
C GLN A 46 -2.84 -4.58 10.25
N SER A 47 -2.51 -4.82 11.52
CA SER A 47 -1.18 -4.61 12.11
C SER A 47 -0.30 -5.84 11.96
N ALA A 48 1.00 -5.60 11.81
CA ALA A 48 1.99 -6.60 11.46
C ALA A 48 2.29 -7.68 12.52
N LYS A 49 1.68 -7.57 13.70
CA LYS A 49 2.00 -8.40 14.87
C LYS A 49 1.71 -9.89 14.72
N LYS A 50 0.92 -10.32 13.73
CA LYS A 50 0.62 -11.75 13.45
C LYS A 50 1.38 -12.35 12.25
N HIS A 51 2.34 -11.64 11.66
CA HIS A 51 2.93 -12.01 10.36
C HIS A 51 4.13 -12.96 10.41
N LEU A 52 4.81 -13.09 11.56
CA LEU A 52 5.94 -14.01 11.71
C LEU A 52 5.57 -15.47 11.39
N TYR A 53 4.38 -15.91 11.82
CA TYR A 53 3.87 -17.26 11.57
C TYR A 53 3.38 -17.51 10.14
N LEU A 54 3.06 -16.46 9.36
CA LEU A 54 2.56 -16.61 8.00
C LEU A 54 3.69 -16.69 6.97
N ASN A 55 4.81 -16.01 7.23
CA ASN A 55 6.02 -16.16 6.42
C ASN A 55 6.58 -17.58 6.50
N SER A 56 6.44 -18.28 7.64
CA SER A 56 6.88 -19.67 7.79
C SER A 56 6.04 -20.68 7.00
N GLU A 57 4.84 -20.30 6.55
CA GLU A 57 3.98 -21.13 5.68
C GLU A 57 4.19 -20.84 4.17
N GLY A 58 5.25 -20.10 3.82
CA GLY A 58 5.56 -19.72 2.43
C GLY A 58 4.62 -18.66 1.84
N LYS A 59 3.77 -18.02 2.66
CA LYS A 59 2.88 -16.94 2.20
C LYS A 59 3.66 -15.64 2.10
N SER A 60 3.44 -14.91 0.99
CA SER A 60 4.09 -13.61 0.73
C SER A 60 3.15 -12.42 0.94
N PHE A 61 1.84 -12.67 0.93
CA PHE A 61 0.81 -11.63 0.96
C PHE A 61 -0.29 -11.93 1.99
N LEU A 62 -0.88 -10.87 2.54
CA LEU A 62 -2.18 -10.90 3.19
C LEU A 62 -3.24 -10.61 2.15
N GLY A 63 -4.19 -11.53 2.01
CA GLY A 63 -5.29 -11.41 1.07
C GLY A 63 -6.58 -11.02 1.74
N ASN A 64 -7.35 -10.15 1.09
CA ASN A 64 -8.78 -9.99 1.33
C ASN A 64 -9.52 -10.18 0.01
N GLU A 65 -10.53 -11.05 0.02
CA GLU A 65 -11.28 -11.43 -1.17
C GLU A 65 -12.68 -10.81 -1.10
N SER A 66 -13.08 -10.15 -2.17
CA SER A 66 -14.44 -9.66 -2.39
C SER A 66 -14.91 -10.23 -3.73
N ASP A 67 -16.22 -10.39 -3.93
CA ASP A 67 -16.82 -11.21 -5.00
C ASP A 67 -16.17 -11.10 -6.39
N ASN A 68 -15.71 -9.91 -6.78
CA ASN A 68 -15.06 -9.66 -8.08
C ASN A 68 -13.62 -9.13 -7.99
N LYS A 69 -13.05 -9.02 -6.79
CA LYS A 69 -11.77 -8.33 -6.56
C LYS A 69 -10.93 -9.04 -5.51
N LEU A 70 -9.68 -9.24 -5.85
CA LEU A 70 -8.69 -9.81 -4.98
C LEU A 70 -7.74 -8.71 -4.52
N TYR A 71 -7.73 -8.44 -3.21
CA TYR A 71 -6.90 -7.42 -2.61
C TYR A 71 -5.74 -8.08 -1.86
N GLY A 72 -4.57 -7.48 -1.95
CA GLY A 72 -3.38 -7.97 -1.29
C GLY A 72 -2.54 -6.87 -0.66
N THR A 73 -1.83 -7.20 0.41
CA THR A 73 -0.72 -6.38 0.92
C THR A 73 0.43 -7.30 1.30
N ARG A 74 1.67 -6.81 1.18
CA ARG A 74 2.86 -7.61 1.49
C ARG A 74 2.92 -7.94 2.97
N LEU A 75 3.26 -9.19 3.29
CA LEU A 75 3.61 -9.57 4.66
C LEU A 75 4.95 -8.94 5.04
N ARG A 76 4.99 -8.24 6.17
CA ARG A 76 6.18 -7.53 6.65
C ARG A 76 6.54 -8.01 8.05
N GLY A 77 7.82 -8.32 8.24
CA GLY A 77 8.42 -8.46 9.57
C GLY A 77 9.00 -7.12 10.04
N MET A 78 9.34 -7.01 11.32
CA MET A 78 10.26 -5.96 11.75
C MET A 78 11.63 -6.18 11.09
N PRO A 79 12.33 -5.12 10.62
CA PRO A 79 12.05 -3.69 10.74
C PRO A 79 11.22 -3.07 9.60
N LEU A 80 10.78 -3.86 8.61
CA LEU A 80 10.06 -3.39 7.41
C LEU A 80 8.68 -2.78 7.70
N ASN A 81 8.21 -2.80 8.94
CA ASN A 81 6.96 -2.14 9.37
C ASN A 81 7.00 -0.62 9.25
N LEU A 82 8.18 -0.01 9.25
CA LEU A 82 8.36 1.43 9.03
C LEU A 82 8.14 1.84 7.57
N MET A 83 8.11 0.87 6.65
CA MET A 83 7.86 1.17 5.25
C MET A 83 6.39 1.57 5.01
N PRO A 84 6.11 2.46 4.05
CA PRO A 84 4.75 2.81 3.66
C PRO A 84 3.99 1.56 3.25
N LYS A 85 2.81 1.34 3.80
CA LYS A 85 1.94 0.21 3.44
C LYS A 85 1.29 0.43 2.07
N LEU A 86 1.41 -0.57 1.20
CA LEU A 86 0.79 -0.61 -0.12
C LEU A 86 -0.26 -1.72 -0.18
N ILE A 87 -1.34 -1.47 -0.90
CA ILE A 87 -2.40 -2.44 -1.16
C ILE A 87 -2.53 -2.56 -2.67
N PHE A 88 -2.38 -3.78 -3.17
CA PHE A 88 -2.63 -4.09 -4.56
C PHE A 88 -4.01 -4.72 -4.73
N LYS A 89 -4.59 -4.55 -5.90
CA LYS A 89 -5.90 -5.06 -6.30
C LYS A 89 -5.79 -5.71 -7.66
N LEU A 90 -6.40 -6.87 -7.79
CA LEU A 90 -6.72 -7.52 -9.06
C LEU A 90 -8.23 -7.57 -9.22
N SER A 91 -8.72 -7.29 -10.42
CA SER A 91 -10.16 -7.33 -10.74
C SER A 91 -10.44 -8.46 -11.70
N LYS A 92 -11.53 -9.19 -11.46
CA LYS A 92 -12.05 -10.19 -12.39
C LYS A 92 -12.48 -9.58 -13.74
N GLU A 93 -12.91 -8.32 -13.71
CA GLU A 93 -13.25 -7.50 -14.89
C GLU A 93 -12.11 -7.44 -15.93
N PHE A 94 -10.85 -7.47 -15.47
CA PHE A 94 -9.67 -7.45 -16.34
C PHE A 94 -8.96 -8.81 -16.36
N GLU A 95 -9.71 -9.89 -16.14
CA GLU A 95 -9.21 -11.27 -16.09
C GLU A 95 -8.00 -11.45 -15.14
N TYR A 96 -7.92 -10.67 -14.06
CA TYR A 96 -6.76 -10.65 -13.15
C TYR A 96 -5.41 -10.32 -13.83
N LYS A 97 -5.40 -9.79 -15.06
CA LYS A 97 -4.19 -9.36 -15.75
C LYS A 97 -3.75 -7.97 -15.32
N GLN A 98 -4.67 -7.14 -14.83
CA GLN A 98 -4.34 -5.79 -14.39
C GLN A 98 -4.17 -5.71 -12.86
N ILE A 99 -2.99 -5.27 -12.43
CA ILE A 99 -2.71 -4.96 -11.02
C ILE A 99 -2.74 -3.46 -10.84
N LYS A 100 -3.57 -3.02 -9.89
CA LYS A 100 -3.58 -1.63 -9.42
C LYS A 100 -3.02 -1.57 -8.00
N ILE A 101 -2.11 -0.64 -7.75
CA ILE A 101 -1.48 -0.42 -6.45
C ILE A 101 -1.92 0.93 -5.92
N ARG A 102 -2.36 0.95 -4.66
CA ARG A 102 -2.67 2.16 -3.89
C ARG A 102 -1.87 2.18 -2.59
N LEU A 103 -1.66 3.38 -2.05
CA LEU A 103 -1.20 3.54 -0.68
C LEU A 103 -2.28 3.09 0.31
N SER A 104 -1.88 2.62 1.48
CA SER A 104 -2.82 2.47 2.60
C SER A 104 -3.26 3.84 3.12
N ILE A 105 -4.38 3.88 3.82
CA ILE A 105 -4.94 5.12 4.38
C ILE A 105 -3.91 5.83 5.27
N LEU A 106 -3.23 5.07 6.15
CA LEU A 106 -2.21 5.63 7.04
C LEU A 106 -1.03 6.21 6.23
N SER A 107 -0.57 5.47 5.22
CA SER A 107 0.55 5.91 4.39
C SER A 107 0.21 7.18 3.60
N PHE A 108 -1.03 7.26 3.09
CA PHE A 108 -1.55 8.42 2.39
C PHE A 108 -1.68 9.63 3.32
N LEU A 109 -2.21 9.43 4.54
CA LEU A 109 -2.32 10.49 5.54
C LEU A 109 -0.95 11.08 5.89
N ILE A 110 0.10 10.27 5.99
CA ILE A 110 1.47 10.76 6.23
C ILE A 110 1.93 11.70 5.10
N VAL A 111 1.67 11.35 3.83
CA VAL A 111 2.02 12.20 2.67
C VAL A 111 1.24 13.52 2.71
N VAL A 112 -0.07 13.46 2.99
CA VAL A 112 -0.93 14.64 3.09
C VAL A 112 -0.47 15.55 4.23
N MET A 113 -0.14 14.98 5.39
CA MET A 113 0.34 15.73 6.56
C MET A 113 1.67 16.43 6.26
N LEU A 114 2.66 15.72 5.70
CA LEU A 114 3.95 16.30 5.34
C LEU A 114 3.81 17.41 4.29
N THR A 115 2.99 17.18 3.26
CA THR A 115 2.69 18.22 2.25
C THR A 115 2.01 19.44 2.88
N GLY A 116 1.04 19.21 3.78
CA GLY A 116 0.36 20.28 4.50
C GLY A 116 1.30 21.10 5.39
N MET A 117 2.26 20.44 6.06
CA MET A 117 3.29 21.12 6.86
C MET A 117 4.22 21.97 5.99
N ILE A 118 4.57 21.51 4.78
CA ILE A 118 5.34 22.32 3.82
C ILE A 118 4.54 23.55 3.38
N LEU A 119 3.28 23.36 2.97
CA LEU A 119 2.42 24.47 2.54
C LEU A 119 2.23 25.49 3.67
N HIS A 120 2.02 25.03 4.90
CA HIS A 120 1.94 25.90 6.07
C HIS A 120 3.24 26.66 6.31
N SER A 121 4.40 26.00 6.21
CA SER A 121 5.70 26.63 6.39
C SER A 121 5.98 27.69 5.31
N VAL A 122 5.61 27.43 4.05
CA VAL A 122 5.71 28.39 2.95
C VAL A 122 4.76 29.57 3.17
N TYR A 123 3.53 29.31 3.60
CA TYR A 123 2.57 30.36 3.91
C TYR A 123 3.06 31.27 5.05
N SER A 124 3.57 30.67 6.14
CA SER A 124 4.13 31.42 7.26
C SER A 124 5.34 32.25 6.88
N TYR A 125 6.19 31.74 5.98
CA TYR A 125 7.31 32.49 5.41
C TYR A 125 6.85 33.71 4.60
N ILE A 126 5.79 33.56 3.79
CA ILE A 126 5.22 34.68 3.02
C ILE A 126 4.61 35.77 3.92
N GLN A 127 4.06 35.38 5.07
CA GLN A 127 3.43 36.29 6.03
C GLN A 127 4.42 36.90 7.04
N ASP A 128 5.73 36.66 6.89
CA ASP A 128 6.78 37.06 7.84
C ASP A 128 6.47 36.65 9.30
N THR A 129 5.77 35.53 9.46
CA THR A 129 5.44 34.97 10.78
C THR A 129 6.52 34.02 11.25
N VAL A 130 6.62 33.82 12.57
CA VAL A 130 7.58 32.86 13.16
C VAL A 130 7.31 31.47 12.59
N LEU A 131 8.32 30.89 11.95
CA LEU A 131 8.27 29.52 11.44
C LEU A 131 8.22 28.54 12.60
N ILE A 132 7.11 27.81 12.71
CA ILE A 132 6.94 26.74 13.71
C ILE A 132 7.80 25.52 13.33
N PHE A 133 8.01 25.29 12.03
CA PHE A 133 8.77 24.16 11.51
C PHE A 133 9.77 24.60 10.44
N ASP A 134 10.97 24.00 10.45
CA ASP A 134 11.94 24.20 9.37
C ASP A 134 11.48 23.46 8.11
N TYR A 135 11.10 24.24 7.09
CA TYR A 135 10.65 23.72 5.79
C TYR A 135 11.68 22.80 5.14
N LYS A 136 12.98 23.01 5.38
CA LYS A 136 14.06 22.16 4.83
C LYS A 136 13.99 20.76 5.43
N VAL A 137 13.80 20.66 6.74
CA VAL A 137 13.70 19.37 7.45
C VAL A 137 12.46 18.61 6.97
N ILE A 138 11.31 19.27 6.88
CA ILE A 138 10.07 18.63 6.40
C ILE A 138 10.23 18.17 4.95
N SER A 139 10.88 18.97 4.10
CA SER A 139 11.13 18.62 2.70
C SER A 139 12.00 17.37 2.57
N ILE A 140 13.06 17.26 3.38
CA ILE A 140 13.92 16.06 3.43
C ILE A 140 13.12 14.84 3.88
N LEU A 141 12.29 14.98 4.91
CA LEU A 141 11.43 13.90 5.41
C LEU A 141 10.43 13.43 4.35
N LEU A 142 9.79 14.35 3.64
CA LEU A 142 8.86 14.02 2.55
C LEU A 142 9.59 13.29 1.43
N LEU A 143 10.76 13.78 1.01
CA LEU A 143 11.56 13.14 -0.04
C LEU A 143 11.99 11.72 0.37
N ALA A 144 12.48 11.56 1.60
CA ALA A 144 12.86 10.25 2.14
C ALA A 144 11.66 9.30 2.17
N TYR A 145 10.49 9.78 2.58
CA TYR A 145 9.28 8.96 2.62
C TYR A 145 8.80 8.56 1.22
N ILE A 146 8.86 9.46 0.23
CA ILE A 146 8.58 9.16 -1.17
C ILE A 146 9.54 8.08 -1.70
N MET A 147 10.83 8.17 -1.37
CA MET A 147 11.80 7.13 -1.75
C MET A 147 11.44 5.76 -1.17
N LEU A 148 10.95 5.71 0.08
CA LEU A 148 10.44 4.47 0.68
C LEU A 148 9.20 3.93 -0.06
N ILE A 149 8.32 4.81 -0.55
CA ILE A 149 7.15 4.41 -1.35
C ILE A 149 7.61 3.74 -2.65
N ILE A 150 8.55 4.36 -3.36
CA ILE A 150 9.11 3.83 -4.62
C ILE A 150 9.79 2.48 -4.37
N LEU A 151 10.59 2.37 -3.31
CA LEU A 151 11.23 1.11 -2.92
C LEU A 151 10.19 0.01 -2.70
N GLU A 152 9.12 0.31 -1.96
CA GLU A 152 8.06 -0.65 -1.67
C GLU A 152 7.29 -1.08 -2.92
N ILE A 153 7.04 -0.16 -3.87
CA ILE A 153 6.44 -0.50 -5.18
C ILE A 153 7.33 -1.50 -5.91
N ASN A 154 8.63 -1.22 -5.99
CA ASN A 154 9.59 -2.09 -6.68
C ASN A 154 9.69 -3.47 -6.05
N ILE A 155 9.71 -3.56 -4.71
CA ILE A 155 9.73 -4.82 -3.97
C ILE A 155 8.44 -5.60 -4.22
N THR A 156 7.29 -4.94 -4.09
CA THR A 156 5.97 -5.56 -4.29
C THR A 156 5.82 -6.10 -5.71
N LYS A 157 6.25 -5.32 -6.72
CA LYS A 157 6.24 -5.74 -8.13
C LYS A 157 7.12 -6.97 -8.36
N LYS A 158 8.36 -6.97 -7.84
CA LYS A 158 9.28 -8.11 -7.95
C LYS A 158 8.70 -9.38 -7.32
N LEU A 159 8.07 -9.26 -6.14
CA LEU A 159 7.44 -10.40 -5.47
C LEU A 159 6.24 -10.93 -6.25
N ILE A 160 5.37 -10.05 -6.76
CA ILE A 160 4.23 -10.50 -7.56
C ILE A 160 4.70 -11.17 -8.85
N PHE A 161 5.69 -10.60 -9.53
CA PHE A 161 6.27 -11.21 -10.73
C PHE A 161 6.86 -12.59 -10.44
N LYS A 162 7.56 -12.74 -9.31
CA LYS A 162 8.07 -14.03 -8.86
C LYS A 162 6.94 -15.03 -8.64
N VAL A 163 5.90 -14.65 -7.89
CA VAL A 163 4.74 -15.53 -7.62
C VAL A 163 4.01 -15.93 -8.89
N VAL A 164 3.87 -15.01 -9.84
CA VAL A 164 3.16 -15.27 -11.10
C VAL A 164 3.98 -16.16 -12.04
N ASN A 165 5.31 -16.08 -12.01
CA ASN A 165 6.20 -16.80 -12.95
C ASN A 165 6.91 -18.01 -12.35
N ASP A 166 6.87 -18.21 -11.03
CA ASP A 166 7.41 -19.42 -10.39
C ASP A 166 6.72 -20.64 -11.00
N LYS A 167 7.53 -21.51 -11.62
CA LYS A 167 7.06 -22.69 -12.37
C LYS A 167 6.43 -23.70 -11.43
#